data_AF-A0A9W8Q4R5-F1
#
_entry.id   AF-A0A9W8Q4R5-F1
#
_cell.length_a   1.000
_cell.length_b   1.000
_cell.length_c   1.000
_cell.angle_alpha   90.00
_cell.angle_beta   90.00
_cell.angle_gamma   90.00
#
_symmetry.space_group_name_H-M   'P 1'
#
loop_
_entity.id
_entity.type
_entity.pdbx_description
1 polymer ?
#
loop_
_entity_poly.entity_id
_entity_poly.type
_entity_poly.pdbx_seq_one_letter_code
_entity_poly.pdbx_strand_id
1 'polypeptide(L)'
;MISKTQKRSRATVEDERADCPFELHVASFPAARTGKNGRPSKKRGKPVKKNENTTTKTNSLFQPPLFAPTGKFRSDATMGVYYHIEPRQEWTSMTRYHSFILNSEKYLTGEFVFVANENCIARGKLGEDLNAQVGLCNVWVAQVLEVRALDERHVYARVCWMYSPDELPAGRRPYYGKNEIIASNHMDIINVLSIVHHAKVSQWIEADDEEIPDGLYWRQAFDCGTSFSCPT
;
A
#
# COMPACT_ATOMS: atom_id res chain seq x y z
N MET A 1 23.05 1.94 -17.44
CA MET A 1 21.71 1.66 -17.99
C MET A 1 20.74 1.77 -16.83
N ILE A 2 19.88 2.78 -16.82
CA ILE A 2 19.01 3.12 -15.69
C ILE A 2 17.74 2.28 -15.85
N SER A 3 17.62 1.21 -15.05
CA SER A 3 16.37 0.48 -14.91
C SER A 3 15.35 1.40 -14.26
N LYS A 4 14.48 2.01 -15.07
CA LYS A 4 13.29 2.69 -14.58
C LYS A 4 12.45 1.63 -13.89
N THR A 5 12.43 1.63 -12.57
CA THR A 5 11.46 0.85 -11.80
C THR A 5 10.09 1.30 -12.28
N GLN A 6 9.40 0.40 -12.97
CA GLN A 6 8.10 0.67 -13.58
C GLN A 6 7.16 1.01 -12.43
N LYS A 7 6.91 2.30 -12.24
CA LYS A 7 5.87 2.80 -11.35
C LYS A 7 4.63 1.98 -11.72
N ARG A 8 4.00 1.30 -10.77
CA ARG A 8 2.63 0.81 -10.94
C ARG A 8 1.75 2.06 -11.04
N SER A 9 1.87 2.78 -12.16
CA SER A 9 1.16 4.02 -12.44
C SER A 9 0.12 3.71 -13.50
N ARG A 10 -1.10 4.05 -13.13
CA ARG A 10 -2.31 4.03 -13.94
C ARG A 10 -2.09 4.82 -15.24
N ALA A 11 -1.84 4.13 -16.36
CA ALA A 11 -1.88 4.75 -17.68
C ALA A 11 -3.34 4.88 -18.13
N THR A 12 -3.79 6.07 -18.51
CA THR A 12 -5.13 6.35 -19.03
C THR A 12 -5.32 5.71 -20.40
N VAL A 13 -6.19 4.69 -20.50
CA VAL A 13 -6.77 4.24 -21.76
C VAL A 13 -8.27 4.14 -21.53
N GLU A 14 -9.00 5.00 -22.22
CA GLU A 14 -10.44 5.16 -22.13
C GLU A 14 -11.17 3.90 -22.63
N ASP A 15 -12.36 3.70 -22.03
CA ASP A 15 -13.51 3.00 -22.59
C ASP A 15 -13.79 1.53 -22.21
N GLU A 16 -13.31 1.06 -21.05
CA GLU A 16 -13.95 -0.03 -20.26
C GLU A 16 -13.21 -0.34 -18.94
N ARG A 17 -12.41 0.61 -18.43
CA ARG A 17 -11.62 0.38 -17.21
C ARG A 17 -12.47 0.65 -15.98
N ALA A 18 -12.21 -0.13 -14.93
CA ALA A 18 -12.61 0.19 -13.56
C ALA A 18 -11.95 1.53 -13.16
N ASP A 19 -12.56 2.64 -13.59
CA ASP A 19 -11.99 3.97 -13.40
C ASP A 19 -12.01 4.32 -11.91
N CYS A 20 -10.97 5.01 -11.48
CA CYS A 20 -10.77 5.44 -10.11
C CYS A 20 -10.39 6.93 -10.15
N PRO A 21 -11.29 7.83 -9.74
CA PRO A 21 -11.03 9.27 -9.81
C PRO A 21 -10.14 9.76 -8.65
N PHE A 22 -9.76 8.88 -7.73
CA PHE A 22 -9.00 9.24 -6.54
C PHE A 22 -7.52 8.93 -6.69
N GLU A 23 -6.68 9.87 -6.26
CA GLU A 23 -5.24 9.69 -6.15
C GLU A 23 -4.82 9.72 -4.69
N LEU A 24 -3.94 8.79 -4.31
CA LEU A 24 -3.33 8.74 -2.99
C LEU A 24 -1.88 9.24 -3.06
N HIS A 25 -1.56 10.22 -2.23
CA HIS A 25 -0.23 10.78 -2.12
C HIS A 25 0.37 10.48 -0.75
N VAL A 26 1.51 9.80 -0.74
CA VAL A 26 2.28 9.52 0.47
C VAL A 26 3.23 10.70 0.73
N ALA A 27 3.17 11.25 1.95
CA ALA A 27 4.11 12.26 2.43
C ALA A 27 5.22 11.56 3.23
N SER A 28 6.48 11.76 2.83
CA SER A 28 7.63 11.34 3.62
C SER A 28 7.60 11.99 5.00
N PHE A 29 8.04 11.26 6.02
CA PHE A 29 8.20 11.80 7.38
C PHE A 29 8.90 13.16 7.33
N PRO A 30 8.45 14.17 8.09
CA PRO A 30 9.32 15.31 8.35
C PRO A 30 10.55 14.74 9.06
N ALA A 31 11.70 14.77 8.38
CA ALA A 31 12.98 14.41 8.97
C ALA A 31 13.07 15.08 10.34
N ALA A 32 13.27 14.28 11.39
CA ALA A 32 13.45 14.79 12.74
C ALA A 32 14.43 15.96 12.65
N ARG A 33 13.97 17.16 13.05
CA ARG A 33 14.83 18.33 13.15
C ARG A 33 16.08 17.90 13.90
N THR A 34 17.20 17.78 13.20
CA THR A 34 18.51 17.63 13.82
C THR A 34 18.70 18.86 14.68
N GLY A 35 18.38 18.72 15.97
CA GLY A 35 18.58 19.75 16.98
C GLY A 35 20.07 20.04 17.03
N LYS A 36 20.48 21.14 16.41
CA LYS A 36 21.81 21.70 16.66
C LYS A 36 21.87 22.05 18.15
N ASN A 37 22.80 21.37 18.81
CA ASN A 37 23.30 21.62 20.16
C ASN A 37 23.18 23.08 20.62
N GLY A 38 22.39 23.30 21.67
CA GLY A 38 22.37 24.54 22.45
C GLY A 38 22.24 24.19 23.93
N ARG A 39 23.31 24.41 24.69
CA ARG A 39 23.39 24.19 26.16
C ARG A 39 22.28 24.95 26.92
N PRO A 40 21.88 24.49 28.13
CA PRO A 40 20.76 25.09 28.85
C PRO A 40 21.22 26.34 29.61
N SER A 41 20.61 27.49 29.34
CA SER A 41 20.70 28.66 30.22
C SER A 41 19.34 28.91 30.89
N LYS A 42 19.30 28.69 32.22
CA LYS A 42 18.22 29.13 33.11
C LYS A 42 18.09 30.65 33.04
N LYS A 43 16.88 31.17 32.80
CA LYS A 43 16.36 32.41 33.42
C LYS A 43 14.82 32.46 33.32
N ARG A 44 14.19 32.75 34.46
CA ARG A 44 12.74 32.87 34.72
C ARG A 44 12.17 34.18 34.15
N GLY A 45 10.92 34.18 33.67
CA GLY A 45 10.14 35.42 33.47
C GLY A 45 8.80 35.29 32.69
N LYS A 46 7.69 35.23 33.45
CA LYS A 46 6.27 35.63 33.20
C LYS A 46 5.47 35.18 31.95
N PRO A 47 4.13 35.05 32.06
CA PRO A 47 3.28 34.38 31.09
C PRO A 47 2.91 35.32 29.94
N VAL A 48 3.32 34.97 28.72
CA VAL A 48 2.88 35.65 27.50
C VAL A 48 1.84 34.77 26.82
N LYS A 49 0.68 35.38 26.56
CA LYS A 49 -0.49 34.81 25.90
C LYS A 49 -0.06 34.04 24.65
N LYS A 50 -0.34 32.73 24.61
CA LYS A 50 -0.18 31.93 23.39
C LYS A 50 -1.24 32.41 22.39
N ASN A 51 -0.79 33.24 21.46
CA ASN A 51 -1.47 33.47 20.20
C ASN A 51 -1.55 32.11 19.48
N GLU A 52 -2.76 31.55 19.41
CA GLU A 52 -3.14 30.63 18.35
C GLU A 52 -2.99 31.39 17.02
N ASN A 53 -1.91 31.14 16.29
CA ASN A 53 -1.85 31.25 14.82
C ASN A 53 -0.43 31.00 14.31
N THR A 54 -0.06 29.72 14.24
CA THR A 54 0.83 29.17 13.19
C THR A 54 0.85 27.65 13.34
N THR A 55 -0.28 27.02 13.03
CA THR A 55 -0.27 25.60 12.64
C THR A 55 -0.89 25.58 11.25
N THR A 56 -0.07 25.59 10.22
CA THR A 56 -0.42 25.01 8.93
C THR A 56 -0.91 23.59 9.23
N LYS A 57 -2.24 23.41 9.35
CA LYS A 57 -2.89 22.12 9.49
C LYS A 57 -2.56 21.32 8.24
N THR A 58 -1.47 20.55 8.28
CA THR A 58 -1.18 19.55 7.27
C THR A 58 -2.32 18.55 7.29
N ASN A 59 -3.15 18.56 6.25
CA ASN A 59 -4.33 17.72 6.05
C ASN A 59 -4.00 16.21 5.87
N SER A 60 -2.83 15.78 6.33
CA SER A 60 -2.29 14.44 6.20
C SER A 60 -2.88 13.50 7.25
N LEU A 61 -3.40 12.36 6.80
CA LEU A 61 -3.81 11.22 7.61
C LEU A 61 -2.58 10.34 7.92
N PHE A 62 -2.62 9.63 9.04
CA PHE A 62 -1.55 8.70 9.42
C PHE A 62 -2.01 7.25 9.23
N GLN A 63 -1.23 6.46 8.51
CA GLN A 63 -1.36 5.02 8.42
C GLN A 63 -0.32 4.38 9.36
N PRO A 64 -0.72 3.67 10.43
CA PRO A 64 0.23 2.90 11.22
C PRO A 64 0.84 1.74 10.41
N PRO A 65 2.01 1.20 10.82
CA PRO A 65 2.60 0.02 10.20
C PRO A 65 1.58 -1.11 10.08
N LEU A 66 1.34 -1.56 8.85
CA LEU A 66 0.40 -2.66 8.55
C LEU A 66 1.03 -4.03 8.80
N PHE A 67 2.34 -4.10 8.60
CA PHE A 67 3.11 -5.33 8.67
C PHE A 67 4.20 -5.13 9.71
N ALA A 68 4.16 -5.98 10.74
CA ALA A 68 5.21 -6.07 11.74
C ALA A 68 6.01 -7.35 11.43
N PRO A 69 7.08 -7.27 10.61
CA PRO A 69 7.93 -8.43 10.39
C PRO A 69 8.59 -8.80 11.72
N THR A 70 8.30 -10.00 12.21
CA THR A 70 8.90 -10.56 13.42
C THR A 70 10.28 -11.15 13.07
N GLY A 71 11.36 -10.76 13.76
CA GLY A 71 12.71 -11.32 13.55
C GLY A 71 13.85 -10.31 13.72
N LYS A 72 15.10 -10.75 13.44
CA LYS A 72 16.33 -9.92 13.52
C LYS A 72 16.47 -8.95 12.34
N PHE A 73 15.39 -8.27 11.95
CA PHE A 73 15.47 -7.21 10.95
C PHE A 73 15.83 -5.90 11.65
N ARG A 74 16.41 -4.95 10.90
CA ARG A 74 16.89 -3.65 11.43
C ARG A 74 15.68 -2.85 11.95
N SER A 75 15.29 -3.17 13.18
CA SER A 75 14.35 -2.45 14.02
C SER A 75 14.84 -1.02 14.07
N ASP A 76 14.04 -0.10 13.54
CA ASP A 76 13.94 1.34 13.85
C ASP A 76 13.16 2.07 12.72
N ALA A 77 12.99 1.46 11.54
CA ALA A 77 12.15 2.00 10.48
C ALA A 77 10.67 1.66 10.76
N THR A 78 9.94 2.60 11.37
CA THR A 78 8.48 2.50 11.47
C THR A 78 7.90 2.60 10.06
N MET A 79 7.32 1.52 9.51
CA MET A 79 6.64 1.52 8.20
C MET A 79 5.37 2.40 8.15
N GLY A 80 5.09 3.17 9.20
CA GLY A 80 3.97 4.09 9.23
C GLY A 80 4.18 5.20 8.21
N VAL A 81 3.12 5.69 7.60
CA VAL A 81 3.24 6.74 6.58
C VAL A 81 2.13 7.76 6.72
N TYR A 82 2.47 9.02 6.47
CA TYR A 82 1.46 10.05 6.31
C TYR A 82 0.99 10.06 4.87
N TYR A 83 -0.31 10.25 4.65
CA TYR A 83 -0.89 10.29 3.31
C TYR A 83 -2.05 11.27 3.23
N HIS A 84 -2.41 11.66 2.02
CA HIS A 84 -3.66 12.36 1.73
C HIS A 84 -4.24 11.84 0.43
N ILE A 85 -5.52 12.12 0.21
CA ILE A 85 -6.31 11.63 -0.92
C ILE A 85 -6.91 12.83 -1.62
N GLU A 86 -6.81 12.88 -2.95
CA GLU A 86 -7.42 13.91 -3.80
C GLU A 86 -8.39 13.24 -4.80
N PRO A 87 -9.61 13.77 -5.01
CA PRO A 87 -10.23 14.88 -4.30
C PRO A 87 -10.67 14.50 -2.88
N ARG A 88 -10.17 15.22 -1.87
CA ARG A 88 -10.40 14.86 -0.45
C ARG A 88 -11.85 14.89 -0.03
N GLN A 89 -12.58 15.93 -0.46
CA GLN A 89 -13.95 16.17 0.01
C GLN A 89 -14.88 15.06 -0.47
N GLU A 90 -14.75 14.66 -1.74
CA GLU A 90 -15.50 13.57 -2.34
C GLU A 90 -15.19 12.25 -1.62
N TRP A 91 -13.91 11.92 -1.42
CA TRP A 91 -13.52 10.74 -0.65
C TRP A 91 -14.12 10.72 0.76
N THR A 92 -14.06 11.86 1.45
CA THR A 92 -14.52 11.98 2.83
C THR A 92 -16.04 11.90 2.94
N SER A 93 -16.77 12.38 1.93
CA SER A 93 -18.24 12.33 1.87
C SER A 93 -18.81 10.94 1.58
N MET A 94 -18.02 10.02 1.02
CA MET A 94 -18.45 8.66 0.75
C MET A 94 -18.70 7.87 2.04
N THR A 95 -19.65 6.92 1.95
CA THR A 95 -19.99 6.05 3.07
C THR A 95 -18.91 4.97 3.23
N ARG A 96 -18.40 4.80 4.45
CA ARG A 96 -17.41 3.78 4.77
C ARG A 96 -18.10 2.46 5.10
N TYR A 97 -17.60 1.38 4.50
CA TYR A 97 -18.07 0.02 4.74
C TYR A 97 -16.95 -0.86 5.29
N HIS A 98 -17.34 -1.94 5.98
CA HIS A 98 -16.40 -2.97 6.42
C HIS A 98 -16.19 -4.07 5.36
N SER A 99 -17.14 -4.18 4.41
CA SER A 99 -17.17 -5.22 3.39
C SER A 99 -17.85 -4.74 2.12
N PHE A 100 -17.57 -5.39 1.00
CA PHE A 100 -18.31 -5.26 -0.25
C PHE A 100 -18.58 -6.65 -0.85
N ILE A 101 -19.47 -6.71 -1.83
CA ILE A 101 -19.80 -7.94 -2.56
C ILE A 101 -19.41 -7.73 -4.02
N LEU A 102 -18.67 -8.68 -4.60
CA LEU A 102 -18.28 -8.69 -6.00
C LEU A 102 -18.44 -10.12 -6.53
N ASN A 103 -19.10 -10.29 -7.68
CA ASN A 103 -19.35 -11.60 -8.29
C ASN A 103 -19.95 -12.63 -7.32
N SER A 104 -20.90 -12.19 -6.48
CA SER A 104 -21.53 -13.01 -5.44
C SER A 104 -20.62 -13.47 -4.29
N GLU A 105 -19.37 -13.00 -4.24
CA GLU A 105 -18.45 -13.23 -3.14
C GLU A 105 -18.31 -11.99 -2.25
N LYS A 106 -18.12 -12.21 -0.95
CA LYS A 106 -18.00 -11.14 0.04
C LYS A 106 -16.55 -10.93 0.43
N TYR A 107 -16.09 -9.69 0.33
CA TYR A 107 -14.74 -9.26 0.67
C TYR A 107 -14.75 -8.39 1.92
N LEU A 108 -13.81 -8.62 2.83
CA LEU A 108 -13.68 -7.87 4.09
C LEU A 108 -12.47 -6.95 4.10
N THR A 109 -12.56 -5.90 4.91
CA THR A 109 -11.39 -5.07 5.24
C THR A 109 -10.37 -5.91 6.01
N GLY A 110 -9.10 -5.85 5.61
CA GLY A 110 -7.99 -6.62 6.16
C GLY A 110 -7.62 -7.86 5.35
N GLU A 111 -8.50 -8.31 4.44
CA GLU A 111 -8.24 -9.45 3.57
C GLU A 111 -7.28 -9.12 2.42
N PHE A 112 -6.65 -10.16 1.89
CA PHE A 112 -5.80 -10.07 0.71
C PHE A 112 -6.59 -10.43 -0.54
N VAL A 113 -6.30 -9.74 -1.63
CA VAL A 113 -6.97 -9.87 -2.93
C VAL A 113 -5.96 -9.91 -4.06
N PHE A 114 -6.31 -10.65 -5.10
CA PHE A 114 -5.68 -10.55 -6.42
C PHE A 114 -6.33 -9.41 -7.20
N VAL A 115 -5.51 -8.53 -7.75
CA VAL A 115 -5.93 -7.38 -8.55
C VAL A 115 -5.43 -7.56 -9.98
N ALA A 116 -6.31 -7.34 -10.95
CA ALA A 116 -5.98 -7.42 -12.36
C ALA A 116 -4.94 -6.36 -12.72
N ASN A 117 -3.87 -6.77 -13.40
CA ASN A 117 -2.92 -5.85 -14.00
C ASN A 117 -3.17 -5.68 -15.50
N GLU A 118 -2.39 -4.81 -16.14
CA GLU A 118 -2.49 -4.54 -17.59
C GLU A 118 -2.35 -5.82 -18.44
N ASN A 119 -1.50 -6.76 -18.03
CA ASN A 119 -1.32 -8.03 -18.72
C ASN A 119 -2.57 -8.92 -18.64
N CYS A 120 -3.21 -8.97 -17.47
CA CYS A 120 -4.47 -9.67 -17.26
C CYS A 120 -5.55 -9.07 -18.16
N ILE A 121 -5.70 -7.73 -18.15
CA ILE A 121 -6.68 -7.02 -18.97
C ILE A 121 -6.44 -7.28 -20.48
N ALA A 122 -5.19 -7.25 -20.94
CA ALA A 122 -4.85 -7.49 -22.34
C ALA A 122 -5.25 -8.89 -22.82
N ARG A 123 -5.11 -9.91 -21.96
CA ARG A 123 -5.47 -11.30 -22.29
C ARG A 123 -6.98 -11.57 -22.19
N GLY A 124 -7.66 -10.94 -21.24
CA GLY A 124 -9.12 -10.94 -21.19
C GLY A 124 -9.75 -10.38 -22.48
N LYS A 125 -9.12 -9.35 -23.07
CA LYS A 125 -9.53 -8.81 -24.39
C LYS A 125 -9.33 -9.79 -25.56
N LEU A 126 -8.45 -10.77 -25.41
CA LEU A 126 -8.26 -11.86 -26.38
C LEU A 126 -9.28 -13.00 -26.20
N GLY A 127 -10.23 -12.87 -25.26
CA GLY A 127 -11.25 -13.87 -24.99
C GLY A 127 -10.75 -15.07 -24.19
N GLU A 128 -9.58 -14.96 -23.56
CA GLU A 128 -9.07 -16.00 -22.67
C GLU A 128 -9.74 -15.92 -21.30
N ASP A 129 -10.15 -17.08 -20.76
CA ASP A 129 -10.81 -17.16 -19.46
C ASP A 129 -9.85 -16.77 -18.32
N LEU A 130 -10.04 -15.57 -17.78
CA LEU A 130 -9.21 -14.98 -16.73
C LEU A 130 -9.23 -15.80 -15.44
N ASN A 131 -10.35 -16.48 -15.15
CA ASN A 131 -10.52 -17.29 -13.95
C ASN A 131 -9.75 -18.61 -14.02
N ALA A 132 -9.59 -19.19 -15.22
CA ALA A 132 -8.85 -20.44 -15.40
C ALA A 132 -7.32 -20.26 -15.38
N GLN A 133 -6.82 -19.02 -15.49
CA GLN A 133 -5.41 -18.71 -15.70
C GLN A 133 -4.80 -17.77 -14.65
N VAL A 134 -5.41 -17.63 -13.46
CA VAL A 134 -4.81 -16.86 -12.36
C VAL A 134 -3.37 -17.31 -12.03
N GLY A 135 -3.03 -18.58 -12.32
CA GLY A 135 -1.65 -19.09 -12.21
C GLY A 135 -0.67 -18.71 -13.33
N LEU A 136 -1.15 -18.16 -14.46
CA LEU A 136 -0.35 -17.70 -15.61
C LEU A 136 -0.37 -16.17 -15.79
N CYS A 137 -1.33 -15.49 -15.16
CA CYS A 137 -1.41 -14.04 -15.15
C CYS A 137 -0.53 -13.49 -14.02
N ASN A 138 0.36 -12.54 -14.33
CA ASN A 138 1.13 -11.76 -13.34
C ASN A 138 0.18 -10.84 -12.53
N VAL A 139 -0.81 -11.39 -11.83
CA VAL A 139 -1.75 -10.61 -11.01
C VAL A 139 -1.02 -9.93 -9.86
N TRP A 140 -1.52 -8.76 -9.46
CA TRP A 140 -0.99 -8.06 -8.30
C TRP A 140 -1.69 -8.56 -7.03
N VAL A 141 -0.99 -8.55 -5.91
CA VAL A 141 -1.57 -8.88 -4.61
C VAL A 141 -1.64 -7.61 -3.78
N ALA A 142 -2.76 -7.40 -3.09
CA ALA A 142 -2.96 -6.26 -2.21
C ALA A 142 -3.74 -6.64 -0.96
N GLN A 143 -3.54 -5.90 0.13
CA GLN A 143 -4.39 -5.96 1.32
C GLN A 143 -5.40 -4.82 1.31
N VAL A 144 -6.68 -5.12 1.56
CA VAL A 144 -7.74 -4.11 1.66
C VAL A 144 -7.66 -3.39 3.00
N LEU A 145 -7.52 -2.07 3.01
CA LEU A 145 -7.37 -1.26 4.24
C LEU A 145 -8.65 -0.52 4.64
N GLU A 146 -9.40 -0.06 3.64
CA GLU A 146 -10.63 0.70 3.84
C GLU A 146 -11.49 0.60 2.58
N VAL A 147 -12.79 0.43 2.76
CA VAL A 147 -13.76 0.40 1.68
C VAL A 147 -14.70 1.59 1.82
N ARG A 148 -14.92 2.31 0.72
CA ARG A 148 -15.88 3.41 0.64
C ARG A 148 -16.73 3.29 -0.60
N ALA A 149 -17.98 3.70 -0.52
CA ALA A 149 -18.87 3.76 -1.66
C ALA A 149 -19.58 5.10 -1.74
N LEU A 150 -19.71 5.58 -2.98
CA LEU A 150 -20.60 6.67 -3.33
C LEU A 150 -22.01 6.12 -3.60
N ASP A 151 -22.08 5.03 -4.36
CA ASP A 151 -23.29 4.27 -4.67
C ASP A 151 -22.92 2.80 -4.99
N GLU A 152 -23.89 2.03 -5.48
CA GLU A 152 -23.73 0.60 -5.78
C GLU A 152 -22.69 0.27 -6.85
N ARG A 153 -22.41 1.20 -7.77
CA ARG A 153 -21.44 1.00 -8.87
C ARG A 153 -20.09 1.64 -8.58
N HIS A 154 -20.07 2.64 -7.72
CA HIS A 154 -18.89 3.42 -7.38
C HIS A 154 -18.38 3.02 -5.99
N VAL A 155 -17.78 1.82 -5.93
CA VAL A 155 -17.16 1.27 -4.72
C VAL A 155 -15.65 1.25 -4.90
N TYR A 156 -14.94 1.86 -3.95
CA TYR A 156 -13.49 2.03 -3.98
C TYR A 156 -12.85 1.45 -2.73
N ALA A 157 -11.68 0.86 -2.90
CA ALA A 157 -10.87 0.32 -1.81
C ALA A 157 -9.53 1.05 -1.75
N ARG A 158 -9.18 1.55 -0.57
CA ARG A 158 -7.80 1.89 -0.25
C ARG A 158 -7.06 0.61 0.08
N VAL A 159 -5.96 0.35 -0.61
CA VAL A 159 -5.21 -0.90 -0.51
C VAL A 159 -3.76 -0.65 -0.17
N CYS A 160 -3.07 -1.68 0.32
CA CYS A 160 -1.61 -1.73 0.38
C CYS A 160 -1.08 -2.82 -0.54
N TRP A 161 -0.13 -2.49 -1.40
CA TRP A 161 0.43 -3.43 -2.36
C TRP A 161 1.41 -4.41 -1.70
N MET A 162 1.35 -5.66 -2.16
CA MET A 162 2.41 -6.65 -1.97
C MET A 162 3.23 -6.75 -3.26
N TYR A 163 4.51 -7.03 -3.11
CA TYR A 163 5.45 -7.17 -4.23
C TYR A 163 5.93 -8.60 -4.37
N SER A 164 6.10 -9.05 -5.60
CA SER A 164 6.95 -10.22 -5.85
C SER A 164 8.42 -9.84 -5.63
N PRO A 165 9.28 -10.79 -5.22
CA PRO A 165 10.72 -10.55 -5.12
C PRO A 165 11.35 -10.02 -6.42
N ASP A 166 10.78 -10.40 -7.56
CA ASP A 166 11.23 -10.00 -8.89
C ASP A 166 11.01 -8.51 -9.18
N GLU A 167 10.05 -7.88 -8.52
CA GLU A 167 9.71 -6.45 -8.68
C GLU A 167 10.51 -5.53 -7.75
N LEU A 168 11.31 -6.09 -6.84
CA LEU A 168 12.16 -5.30 -5.97
C LEU A 168 13.29 -4.62 -6.79
N PRO A 169 13.78 -3.43 -6.39
CA PRO A 169 14.90 -2.78 -7.08
C PRO A 169 16.18 -3.63 -7.19
N ALA A 170 16.39 -4.53 -6.23
CA ALA A 170 17.51 -5.47 -6.23
C ALA A 170 17.22 -6.79 -6.97
N GLY A 171 15.99 -6.98 -7.45
CA GLY A 171 15.49 -8.21 -8.04
C GLY A 171 15.42 -9.40 -7.08
N ARG A 172 14.94 -10.54 -7.60
CA ARG A 172 14.89 -11.80 -6.86
C ARG A 172 16.30 -12.31 -6.59
N ARG A 173 16.58 -12.53 -5.31
CA ARG A 173 17.78 -13.22 -4.80
C ARG A 173 17.52 -14.72 -4.58
N PRO A 174 18.56 -15.57 -4.55
CA PRO A 174 18.42 -17.03 -4.48
C PRO A 174 17.72 -17.56 -3.22
N TYR A 175 17.69 -16.78 -2.13
CA TYR A 175 17.07 -17.18 -0.86
C TYR A 175 15.57 -16.91 -0.79
N TYR A 176 14.97 -16.26 -1.79
CA TYR A 176 13.52 -16.05 -1.81
C TYR A 176 12.79 -17.33 -2.20
N GLY A 177 11.71 -17.63 -1.49
CA GLY A 177 10.85 -18.75 -1.83
C GLY A 177 10.11 -18.54 -3.15
N LYS A 178 9.59 -19.64 -3.71
CA LYS A 178 8.80 -19.59 -4.94
C LYS A 178 7.52 -18.77 -4.77
N ASN A 179 6.83 -18.96 -3.64
CA ASN A 179 5.54 -18.33 -3.32
C ASN A 179 5.68 -17.15 -2.35
N GLU A 180 6.92 -16.68 -2.12
CA GLU A 180 7.19 -15.57 -1.22
C GLU A 180 6.76 -14.26 -1.88
N ILE A 181 6.04 -13.43 -1.11
CA ILE A 181 5.72 -12.05 -1.44
C ILE A 181 6.24 -11.12 -0.34
N ILE A 182 6.40 -9.86 -0.70
CA ILE A 182 7.03 -8.84 0.12
C ILE A 182 5.98 -7.81 0.51
N ALA A 183 5.76 -7.69 1.81
CA ALA A 183 4.88 -6.67 2.36
C ALA A 183 5.43 -5.27 2.07
N SER A 184 4.57 -4.25 1.96
CA SER A 184 5.05 -2.87 1.74
C SER A 184 4.21 -1.83 2.47
N ASN A 185 4.62 -0.57 2.40
CA ASN A 185 3.81 0.60 2.78
C ASN A 185 3.29 1.37 1.55
N HIS A 186 3.36 0.78 0.35
CA HIS A 186 2.82 1.39 -0.86
C HIS A 186 1.31 1.28 -0.86
N MET A 187 0.65 2.40 -0.57
CA MET A 187 -0.81 2.50 -0.61
C MET A 187 -1.30 3.08 -1.93
N ASP A 188 -2.51 2.70 -2.31
CA ASP A 188 -3.22 3.25 -3.45
C ASP A 188 -4.73 3.13 -3.26
N ILE A 189 -5.52 3.72 -4.16
CA ILE A 189 -6.97 3.56 -4.21
C ILE A 189 -7.36 2.92 -5.54
N ILE A 190 -8.10 1.82 -5.45
CA ILE A 190 -8.59 1.08 -6.61
C ILE A 190 -10.11 1.05 -6.63
N ASN A 191 -10.68 0.95 -7.81
CA ASN A 191 -12.07 0.54 -7.97
C ASN A 191 -12.16 -0.98 -7.70
N VAL A 192 -13.13 -1.40 -6.88
CA VAL A 192 -13.23 -2.82 -6.47
C VAL A 192 -13.49 -3.75 -7.65
N LEU A 193 -14.01 -3.25 -8.77
CA LEU A 193 -14.19 -4.03 -10.00
C LEU A 193 -12.86 -4.50 -10.62
N SER A 194 -11.72 -3.95 -10.20
CA SER A 194 -10.39 -4.43 -10.61
C SER A 194 -9.93 -5.69 -9.86
N ILE A 195 -10.65 -6.08 -8.80
CA ILE A 195 -10.36 -7.28 -8.01
C ILE A 195 -10.82 -8.51 -8.77
N VAL A 196 -9.93 -9.51 -8.85
CA VAL A 196 -10.18 -10.76 -9.56
C VAL A 196 -10.71 -11.81 -8.58
N HIS A 197 -10.02 -12.01 -7.46
CA HIS A 197 -10.35 -13.07 -6.50
C HIS A 197 -9.72 -12.80 -5.13
N HIS A 198 -10.18 -13.51 -4.10
CA HIS A 198 -9.48 -13.61 -2.82
C HIS A 198 -8.07 -14.19 -2.99
N ALA A 199 -7.11 -13.64 -2.23
CA ALA A 199 -5.77 -14.19 -2.08
C ALA A 199 -5.57 -14.72 -0.65
N LYS A 200 -5.11 -15.97 -0.51
CA LYS A 200 -4.73 -16.53 0.79
C LYS A 200 -3.24 -16.28 1.01
N VAL A 201 -2.94 -15.36 1.93
CA VAL A 201 -1.57 -14.94 2.26
C VAL A 201 -1.33 -15.17 3.75
N SER A 202 -0.28 -15.92 4.08
CA SER A 202 0.13 -16.17 5.47
C SER A 202 1.38 -15.36 5.82
N GLN A 203 1.51 -14.95 7.09
CA GLN A 203 2.80 -14.50 7.61
C GLN A 203 3.61 -15.71 8.05
N TRP A 204 4.87 -15.82 7.64
CA TRP A 204 5.79 -16.85 8.11
C TRP A 204 6.89 -16.22 8.96
N ILE A 205 7.11 -16.78 10.16
CA ILE A 205 8.07 -16.29 11.14
C ILE A 205 9.17 -17.34 11.29
N GLU A 206 10.39 -16.99 10.88
CA GLU A 206 11.54 -17.90 10.88
C GLU A 206 11.90 -18.45 12.28
N ALA A 207 11.48 -17.76 13.34
CA ALA A 207 11.75 -18.15 14.73
C ALA A 207 10.75 -19.18 15.30
N ASP A 208 9.62 -19.41 14.63
CA ASP A 208 8.53 -20.22 15.19
C ASP A 208 8.68 -21.72 14.84
N ASP A 209 9.81 -22.13 14.23
CA ASP A 209 10.10 -23.49 13.75
C ASP A 209 8.99 -24.11 12.85
N GLU A 210 8.07 -23.29 12.35
CA GLU A 210 6.98 -23.71 11.48
C GLU A 210 7.48 -23.98 10.05
N GLU A 211 6.89 -25.01 9.41
CA GLU A 211 7.13 -25.29 8.00
C GLU A 211 6.70 -24.11 7.12
N ILE A 212 7.43 -23.91 6.02
CA ILE A 212 7.10 -22.85 5.06
C ILE A 212 5.71 -23.14 4.47
N PRO A 213 4.77 -22.18 4.47
CA PRO A 213 3.44 -22.40 3.93
C PRO A 213 3.47 -22.78 2.44
N ASP A 214 2.62 -23.73 2.05
CA ASP A 214 2.44 -24.12 0.64
C ASP A 214 1.89 -22.98 -0.24
N GLY A 215 1.15 -22.05 0.36
CA GLY A 215 0.50 -20.90 -0.31
C GLY A 215 1.39 -19.66 -0.43
N LEU A 216 0.79 -18.52 -0.77
CA LEU A 216 1.48 -17.25 -0.72
C LEU A 216 1.82 -16.92 0.73
N TYR A 217 3.05 -16.47 0.97
CA TYR A 217 3.47 -16.06 2.29
C TYR A 217 4.42 -14.87 2.25
N TRP A 218 4.47 -14.13 3.34
CA TRP A 218 5.43 -13.05 3.53
C TRP A 218 6.15 -13.19 4.87
N ARG A 219 7.40 -12.77 4.90
CA ARG A 219 8.23 -12.68 6.12
C ARG A 219 9.00 -11.38 6.22
N GLN A 220 9.14 -10.67 5.10
CA GLN A 220 9.86 -9.41 4.98
C GLN A 220 8.91 -8.31 4.51
N ALA A 221 9.26 -7.08 4.85
CA ALA A 221 8.57 -5.90 4.37
C ALA A 221 9.56 -4.90 3.75
N PHE A 222 9.10 -4.19 2.73
CA PHE A 222 9.84 -3.20 1.97
C PHE A 222 9.25 -1.81 2.20
N ASP A 223 10.06 -0.88 2.69
CA ASP A 223 9.67 0.52 2.86
C ASP A 223 9.95 1.30 1.58
N CYS A 224 8.88 1.63 0.83
CA CYS A 224 8.97 2.38 -0.41
C CYS A 224 9.51 3.80 -0.20
N GLY A 225 9.31 4.40 0.97
CA GLY A 225 9.77 5.76 1.29
C GLY A 225 11.28 5.89 1.37
N THR A 226 11.99 4.84 1.79
CA THR A 226 13.47 4.83 1.87
C THR A 226 14.15 4.81 0.50
N SER A 227 13.42 4.46 -0.56
CA SER A 227 13.96 4.41 -1.93
C SER A 227 13.89 5.75 -2.70
N PHE A 228 13.16 6.74 -2.19
CA PHE A 228 12.95 8.03 -2.87
C PHE A 228 13.91 9.16 -2.43
N SER A 229 14.76 8.96 -1.41
CA SER A 229 15.74 9.96 -1.00
C SER A 229 17.16 9.58 -1.45
N CYS A 230 17.46 9.83 -2.71
CA CYS A 230 18.79 10.27 -3.14
C CYS A 230 18.65 11.11 -4.41
N PRO A 231 18.86 12.43 -4.28
CA PRO A 231 19.70 13.13 -5.24
C PRO A 231 20.89 13.80 -4.52
N THR A 232 22.08 13.33 -4.91
CA THR A 232 23.42 13.96 -4.88
C THR A 232 23.91 14.63 -3.61
#